data_AF-A0A7J4N2N2-F1
#
_entry.id   AF-A0A7J4N2N2-F1
#
_cell.length_a   1.000
_cell.length_b   1.000
_cell.length_c   1.000
_cell.angle_alpha   90.00
_cell.angle_beta   90.00
_cell.angle_gamma   90.00
#
_symmetry.space_group_name_H-M   'P 1'
#
loop_
_entity.id
_entity.type
_entity.pdbx_description
1 polymer ?
#
loop_
_entity_poly.entity_id
_entity_poly.type
_entity_poly.pdbx_seq_one_letter_code
_entity_poly.pdbx_strand_id
1 'polypeptide(L)'
;MGMSPGNESMWVSLSSDREARSRGAPSSFEAQLTPWWGPPSELTYRNNEIALGMGYDILRLQGMKSILVVDGEEMEGTAYFQKVTVQAPSVPWFWGMVHFDDGSYLDWFMPHLTPLSTTKDDKPWRKRDAVRIPLKRAGIFHDRKRGMTHEFDNCEVDVRKSDQGLLDSDGDLLPNFRIRVWNDSSRVSMDIRSVSRARWTFDQPTRMGLVSHLTYNEYPFEVFRLQIEDEEGIRTLSDYDWVHGNAEHSWGFLH
;
A
#
# COMPACT_ATOMS: atom_id res chain seq x y z
N MET A 1 9.77 -17.39 -9.24
CA MET A 1 9.82 -16.05 -9.85
C MET A 1 11.14 -15.89 -10.59
N GLY A 2 11.17 -15.07 -11.63
CA GLY A 2 12.37 -14.80 -12.40
C GLY A 2 12.24 -13.57 -13.29
N MET A 3 13.32 -13.23 -13.99
CA MET A 3 13.33 -12.20 -15.02
C MET A 3 13.51 -12.86 -16.38
N SER A 4 12.84 -12.33 -17.39
CA SER A 4 13.06 -12.69 -18.78
C SER A 4 14.41 -12.15 -19.27
N PRO A 5 15.02 -12.76 -20.31
CA PRO A 5 16.23 -12.23 -20.93
C PRO A 5 16.11 -10.74 -21.26
N GLY A 6 17.19 -9.98 -21.06
CA GLY A 6 17.19 -8.54 -21.30
C GLY A 6 16.51 -7.68 -20.23
N ASN A 7 16.04 -8.27 -19.12
CA ASN A 7 15.28 -7.59 -18.06
C ASN A 7 13.98 -6.92 -18.57
N GLU A 8 13.40 -7.45 -19.65
CA GLU A 8 12.24 -6.86 -20.32
C GLU A 8 10.92 -7.15 -19.58
N SER A 9 10.88 -8.22 -18.79
CA SER A 9 9.72 -8.61 -17.98
C SER A 9 10.13 -9.47 -16.80
N MET A 10 9.22 -9.55 -15.82
CA MET A 10 9.30 -10.45 -14.68
C MET A 10 8.16 -11.45 -14.73
N TRP A 11 8.37 -12.62 -14.13
CA TRP A 11 7.30 -13.58 -13.94
C TRP A 11 7.29 -14.11 -12.50
N VAL A 12 6.09 -14.36 -11.99
CA VAL A 12 5.83 -15.02 -10.72
C VAL A 12 4.94 -16.22 -10.99
N SER A 13 5.28 -17.36 -10.41
CA SER A 13 4.46 -18.57 -10.46
C SER A 13 4.45 -19.16 -9.06
N LEU A 14 3.26 -19.37 -8.51
CA LEU A 14 3.00 -19.84 -7.16
C LEU A 14 1.92 -20.92 -7.20
N SER A 15 2.05 -21.91 -6.32
CA SER A 15 1.05 -22.95 -6.12
C SER A 15 0.69 -23.04 -4.64
N SER A 16 -0.60 -23.08 -4.33
CA SER A 16 -1.07 -23.25 -2.96
C SER A 16 -0.94 -24.69 -2.49
N ASP A 17 -0.59 -24.88 -1.22
CA ASP A 17 -0.62 -26.20 -0.59
C ASP A 17 -2.06 -26.71 -0.38
N ARG A 18 -2.21 -27.89 0.24
CA ARG A 18 -3.53 -28.49 0.48
C ARG A 18 -4.36 -27.73 1.53
N GLU A 19 -3.71 -27.13 2.52
CA GLU A 19 -4.38 -26.43 3.62
C GLU A 19 -4.88 -25.04 3.18
N ALA A 20 -4.09 -24.32 2.39
CA ALA A 20 -4.52 -23.07 1.77
C ALA A 20 -5.75 -23.32 0.86
N ARG A 21 -5.70 -24.36 0.02
CA ARG A 21 -6.82 -24.71 -0.86
C ARG A 21 -8.07 -25.14 -0.12
N SER A 22 -7.96 -25.89 0.98
CA SER A 22 -9.13 -26.27 1.79
C SER A 22 -9.81 -25.07 2.45
N ARG A 23 -9.10 -23.94 2.57
CA ARG A 23 -9.62 -22.64 3.03
C ARG A 23 -10.06 -21.71 1.90
N GLY A 24 -10.11 -22.20 0.66
CA GLY A 24 -10.61 -21.44 -0.49
C GLY A 24 -9.55 -20.67 -1.27
N ALA A 25 -8.25 -20.85 -0.99
CA ALA A 25 -7.21 -20.29 -1.84
C ALA A 25 -7.20 -20.98 -3.21
N PRO A 26 -6.97 -20.24 -4.31
CA PRO A 26 -6.69 -20.79 -5.62
C PRO A 26 -5.56 -21.82 -5.62
N SER A 27 -5.59 -22.75 -6.56
CA SER A 27 -4.58 -23.80 -6.72
C SER A 27 -3.26 -23.27 -7.29
N SER A 28 -3.32 -22.36 -8.25
CA SER A 28 -2.17 -21.77 -8.93
C SER A 28 -2.39 -20.30 -9.25
N PHE A 29 -1.29 -19.55 -9.20
CA PHE A 29 -1.22 -18.15 -9.60
C PHE A 29 0.01 -17.94 -10.47
N GLU A 30 -0.17 -17.40 -11.66
CA GLU A 30 0.92 -17.05 -12.56
C GLU A 30 0.75 -15.60 -12.99
N ALA A 31 1.78 -14.79 -12.82
CA ALA A 31 1.76 -13.39 -13.23
C ALA A 31 2.94 -13.11 -14.15
N GLN A 32 2.66 -12.50 -15.30
CA GLN A 32 3.66 -11.88 -16.14
C GLN A 32 3.57 -10.37 -15.98
N LEU A 33 4.69 -9.76 -15.60
CA LEU A 33 4.79 -8.34 -15.30
C LEU A 33 5.71 -7.67 -16.32
N THR A 34 5.22 -6.63 -16.97
CA THR A 34 5.98 -5.87 -17.98
C THR A 34 6.02 -4.39 -17.58
N PRO A 35 7.18 -3.72 -17.63
CA PRO A 35 7.29 -2.27 -17.44
C PRO A 35 6.22 -1.51 -18.23
N TRP A 36 5.47 -0.61 -17.59
CA TRP A 36 4.39 0.09 -18.27
C TRP A 36 4.85 1.43 -18.84
N TRP A 37 5.51 2.23 -18.01
CA TRP A 37 5.91 3.58 -18.34
C TRP A 37 6.97 4.14 -17.40
N GLY A 38 7.99 4.76 -17.99
CA GLY A 38 8.78 5.84 -17.39
C GLY A 38 9.35 5.57 -15.98
N PRO A 39 9.47 6.64 -15.15
CA PRO A 39 10.04 6.58 -13.81
C PRO A 39 9.47 5.50 -12.87
N PRO A 40 8.14 5.23 -12.82
CA PRO A 40 7.63 4.20 -11.91
C PRO A 40 8.01 2.78 -12.32
N SER A 41 8.43 2.55 -13.58
CA SER A 41 8.85 1.24 -14.08
C SER A 41 10.35 0.98 -13.94
N GLU A 42 11.10 1.90 -13.34
CA GLU A 42 12.54 1.76 -13.11
C GLU A 42 12.81 1.21 -11.71
N LEU A 43 13.80 0.32 -11.61
CA LEU A 43 14.20 -0.24 -10.32
C LEU A 43 14.82 0.87 -9.47
N THR A 44 14.15 1.22 -8.38
CA THR A 44 14.70 2.18 -7.41
C THR A 44 15.08 1.47 -6.12
N TYR A 45 16.22 1.88 -5.58
CA TYR A 45 16.71 1.44 -4.28
C TYR A 45 16.66 2.62 -3.30
N ARG A 46 16.14 2.38 -2.10
CA ARG A 46 16.33 3.30 -0.97
C ARG A 46 16.75 2.54 0.26
N ASN A 47 17.79 3.06 0.91
CA ASN A 47 18.16 2.74 2.27
C ASN A 47 17.72 3.91 3.16
N ASN A 48 17.14 3.61 4.32
CA ASN A 48 16.78 4.61 5.30
C ASN A 48 17.22 4.16 6.69
N GLU A 49 18.28 4.78 7.21
CA GLU A 49 18.76 4.55 8.56
C GLU A 49 17.97 5.40 9.56
N ILE A 50 17.37 4.75 10.54
CA ILE A 50 16.53 5.39 11.56
C ILE A 50 17.38 5.73 12.79
N ALA A 51 18.10 4.76 13.36
CA ALA A 51 19.01 4.97 14.50
C ALA A 51 19.92 3.76 14.74
N LEU A 52 21.15 3.96 15.21
CA LEU A 52 22.08 2.88 15.63
C LEU A 52 22.36 1.82 14.53
N GLY A 53 22.42 2.21 13.25
CA GLY A 53 22.56 1.27 12.14
C GLY A 53 21.31 0.44 11.86
N MET A 54 20.19 0.73 12.53
CA MET A 54 18.89 0.12 12.29
C MET A 54 18.09 0.95 11.30
N GLY A 55 17.48 0.30 10.32
CA GLY A 55 16.73 0.97 9.27
C GLY A 55 15.90 0.00 8.44
N TYR A 56 15.61 0.39 7.21
CA TYR A 56 15.10 -0.52 6.20
C TYR A 56 15.75 -0.27 4.84
N ASP A 57 15.84 -1.34 4.07
CA ASP A 57 16.17 -1.32 2.66
C ASP A 57 14.94 -1.66 1.85
N ILE A 58 14.70 -0.88 0.79
CA ILE A 58 13.62 -1.14 -0.14
C ILE A 58 14.14 -1.12 -1.58
N LEU A 59 13.86 -2.19 -2.30
CA LEU A 59 13.92 -2.26 -3.76
C LEU A 59 12.49 -2.24 -4.28
N ARG A 60 12.19 -1.35 -5.24
CA ARG A 60 10.82 -1.19 -5.76
C ARG A 60 10.78 -0.99 -7.27
N LEU A 61 9.75 -1.56 -7.87
CA LEU A 61 9.24 -1.35 -9.23
C LEU A 61 7.75 -1.07 -9.08
N GLN A 62 7.28 0.12 -9.41
CA GLN A 62 5.95 0.61 -9.02
C GLN A 62 4.91 0.53 -10.14
N GLY A 63 5.34 0.69 -11.40
CA GLY A 63 4.47 0.73 -12.57
C GLY A 63 4.70 -0.46 -13.51
N MET A 64 3.96 -1.55 -13.33
CA MET A 64 4.00 -2.67 -14.28
C MET A 64 2.59 -3.00 -14.78
N LYS A 65 2.47 -3.34 -16.06
CA LYS A 65 1.31 -4.08 -16.56
C LYS A 65 1.41 -5.52 -16.09
N SER A 66 0.27 -6.12 -15.78
CA SER A 66 0.18 -7.49 -15.30
C SER A 66 -0.82 -8.27 -16.14
N ILE A 67 -0.39 -9.44 -16.61
CA ILE A 67 -1.30 -10.52 -17.01
C ILE A 67 -1.23 -11.55 -15.87
N LEU A 68 -2.36 -11.79 -15.22
CA LEU A 68 -2.50 -12.73 -14.11
C LEU A 68 -3.38 -13.90 -14.54
N VAL A 69 -2.91 -15.12 -14.33
CA VAL A 69 -3.68 -16.36 -14.52
C VAL A 69 -3.90 -16.99 -13.16
N VAL A 70 -5.16 -17.13 -12.76
CA VAL A 70 -5.58 -17.77 -11.50
C VAL A 70 -6.43 -18.99 -11.82
N ASP A 71 -5.97 -20.18 -11.46
CA ASP A 71 -6.66 -21.45 -11.77
C ASP A 71 -7.11 -21.60 -13.24
N GLY A 72 -6.32 -21.03 -14.16
CA GLY A 72 -6.57 -21.05 -15.60
C GLY A 72 -7.41 -19.88 -16.13
N GLU A 73 -7.94 -19.01 -15.26
CA GLU A 73 -8.64 -17.79 -15.65
C GLU A 73 -7.66 -16.63 -15.78
N GLU A 74 -7.64 -16.01 -16.96
CA GLU A 74 -6.76 -14.88 -17.28
C GLU A 74 -7.43 -13.55 -16.96
N MET A 75 -6.66 -12.64 -16.36
CA MET A 75 -7.05 -11.28 -15.99
C MET A 75 -5.93 -10.31 -16.35
N GLU A 76 -6.30 -9.11 -16.79
CA GLU A 76 -5.35 -8.01 -17.01
C GLU A 76 -5.45 -6.98 -15.90
N GLY A 77 -4.33 -6.33 -15.59
CA GLY A 77 -4.29 -5.24 -14.63
C GLY A 77 -2.91 -4.63 -14.51
N THR A 78 -2.61 -4.14 -13.31
CA THR A 78 -1.32 -3.55 -12.97
C THR A 78 -0.74 -4.16 -11.72
N ALA A 79 0.58 -4.12 -11.60
CA ALA A 79 1.29 -4.60 -10.44
C ALA A 79 2.41 -3.65 -10.06
N TYR A 80 2.81 -3.77 -8.81
CA TYR A 80 4.08 -3.30 -8.30
C TYR A 80 4.83 -4.49 -7.71
N PHE A 81 6.15 -4.36 -7.61
CA PHE A 81 7.02 -5.30 -6.94
C PHE A 81 7.87 -4.56 -5.92
N GLN A 82 7.88 -5.06 -4.69
CA GLN A 82 8.71 -4.53 -3.61
C GLN A 82 9.41 -5.66 -2.88
N LYS A 83 10.70 -5.44 -2.61
CA LYS A 83 11.47 -6.22 -1.64
C LYS A 83 11.86 -5.27 -0.51
N VAL A 84 11.33 -5.54 0.69
CA VAL A 84 11.61 -4.76 1.89
C VAL A 84 12.39 -5.62 2.87
N THR A 85 13.54 -5.13 3.32
CA THR A 85 14.29 -5.69 4.44
C THR A 85 14.20 -4.70 5.58
N VAL A 86 13.61 -5.11 6.71
CA VAL A 86 13.48 -4.26 7.88
C VAL A 86 14.44 -4.74 8.96
N GLN A 87 15.28 -3.83 9.43
CA GLN A 87 16.20 -4.04 10.55
C GLN A 87 16.04 -2.88 11.54
N ALA A 88 14.80 -2.54 11.89
CA ALA A 88 14.50 -1.49 12.86
C ALA A 88 13.19 -1.76 13.59
N PRO A 89 13.01 -1.16 14.78
CA PRO A 89 11.73 -1.17 15.42
C PRO A 89 10.68 -0.52 14.51
N SER A 90 9.63 -1.26 14.19
CA SER A 90 8.62 -0.82 13.25
C SER A 90 7.49 -0.16 14.01
N VAL A 91 7.42 1.18 13.91
CA VAL A 91 6.29 1.99 14.38
C VAL A 91 5.08 1.78 13.48
N PRO A 92 3.85 2.05 13.93
CA PRO A 92 2.67 2.08 13.07
C PRO A 92 2.83 3.01 11.87
N TRP A 93 2.27 2.64 10.72
CA TRP A 93 2.24 3.47 9.52
C TRP A 93 0.91 3.41 8.79
N PHE A 94 0.66 4.49 8.04
CA PHE A 94 -0.16 4.40 6.86
C PHE A 94 0.74 4.39 5.65
N TRP A 95 0.41 3.53 4.70
CA TRP A 95 0.97 3.55 3.37
C TRP A 95 -0.17 3.33 2.39
N GLY A 96 0.06 3.64 1.14
CA GLY A 96 -0.78 3.13 0.10
C GLY A 96 -0.33 3.60 -1.26
N MET A 97 -1.00 3.05 -2.25
CA MET A 97 -0.70 3.33 -3.63
C MET A 97 -1.95 3.37 -4.48
N VAL A 98 -1.83 4.05 -5.62
CA VAL A 98 -2.87 4.16 -6.62
C VAL A 98 -2.26 4.04 -8.01
N HIS A 99 -2.90 3.22 -8.83
CA HIS A 99 -2.65 3.08 -10.25
C HIS A 99 -3.80 3.75 -11.00
N PHE A 100 -3.45 4.51 -12.03
CA PHE A 100 -4.38 5.17 -12.93
C PHE A 100 -4.31 4.52 -14.31
N ASP A 101 -5.42 4.53 -15.06
CA ASP A 101 -5.53 3.96 -16.41
C ASP A 101 -4.54 4.51 -17.43
N ASP A 102 -4.14 5.77 -17.28
CA ASP A 102 -3.12 6.38 -18.12
C ASP A 102 -1.70 5.86 -17.80
N GLY A 103 -1.48 5.26 -16.63
CA GLY A 103 -0.16 4.83 -16.15
C GLY A 103 0.48 5.76 -15.14
N SER A 104 -0.21 6.82 -14.72
CA SER A 104 0.16 7.59 -13.55
C SER A 104 0.14 6.71 -12.30
N TYR A 105 0.93 7.08 -11.30
CA TYR A 105 1.09 6.31 -10.08
C TYR A 105 1.26 7.24 -8.88
N LEU A 106 0.46 7.02 -7.83
CA LEU A 106 0.53 7.75 -6.58
C LEU A 106 0.95 6.81 -5.45
N ASP A 107 1.86 7.26 -4.58
CA ASP A 107 2.27 6.59 -3.35
C ASP A 107 2.25 7.61 -2.20
N TRP A 108 1.80 7.19 -1.02
CA TRP A 108 1.95 7.98 0.21
C TRP A 108 2.47 7.13 1.35
N PHE A 109 3.25 7.73 2.22
CA PHE A 109 3.78 7.09 3.42
C PHE A 109 3.74 8.04 4.61
N MET A 110 3.08 7.60 5.69
CA MET A 110 2.93 8.34 6.94
C MET A 110 3.12 7.41 8.16
N PRO A 111 4.38 7.14 8.56
CA PRO A 111 4.67 6.53 9.84
C PRO A 111 4.26 7.48 10.97
N HIS A 112 3.71 6.95 12.05
CA HIS A 112 3.15 7.77 13.12
C HIS A 112 3.25 7.11 14.49
N LEU A 113 3.30 7.95 15.52
CA LEU A 113 3.14 7.52 16.90
C LEU A 113 1.65 7.50 17.25
N THR A 114 1.21 6.42 17.89
CA THR A 114 -0.17 6.22 18.33
C THR A 114 -0.20 5.32 19.57
N PRO A 115 -1.17 5.46 20.48
CA PRO A 115 -1.40 4.48 21.54
C PRO A 115 -1.57 3.04 21.01
N LEU A 116 -1.92 2.88 19.74
CA LEU A 116 -2.01 1.58 19.09
C LEU A 116 -0.68 0.82 19.01
N SER A 117 0.48 1.47 19.19
CA SER A 117 1.78 0.79 19.23
C SER A 117 1.88 -0.28 20.32
N THR A 118 1.02 -0.23 21.34
CA THR A 118 0.97 -1.23 22.44
C THR A 118 -0.05 -2.34 22.21
N THR A 119 -0.75 -2.33 21.07
CA THR A 119 -1.76 -3.34 20.72
C THR A 119 -1.09 -4.65 20.32
N LYS A 120 -1.67 -5.77 20.75
CA LYS A 120 -1.16 -7.13 20.50
C LYS A 120 -2.19 -8.04 19.83
N ASP A 121 -3.11 -7.43 19.11
CA ASP A 121 -4.18 -8.13 18.42
C ASP A 121 -4.53 -7.34 17.15
N ASP A 122 -5.39 -7.94 16.34
CA ASP A 122 -5.78 -7.48 15.03
C ASP A 122 -7.13 -6.74 15.00
N LYS A 123 -7.71 -6.30 16.12
CA LYS A 123 -8.99 -5.58 16.06
C LYS A 123 -8.79 -4.15 15.54
N PRO A 124 -9.45 -3.76 14.43
CA PRO A 124 -9.14 -2.52 13.71
C PRO A 124 -9.70 -1.28 14.42
N TRP A 125 -10.82 -1.38 15.15
CA TRP A 125 -11.48 -0.22 15.76
C TRP A 125 -11.27 -0.16 17.26
N ARG A 126 -10.62 0.91 17.72
CA ARG A 126 -10.35 1.13 19.14
C ARG A 126 -10.57 2.58 19.49
N LYS A 127 -11.22 2.82 20.64
CA LYS A 127 -11.40 4.19 21.16
C LYS A 127 -10.08 4.95 21.37
N ARG A 128 -8.99 4.23 21.65
CA ARG A 128 -7.65 4.80 21.84
C ARG A 128 -6.95 5.22 20.54
N ASP A 129 -7.47 4.85 19.38
CA ASP A 129 -6.95 5.25 18.07
C ASP A 129 -7.47 6.63 17.65
N ALA A 130 -7.36 7.61 18.55
CA ALA A 130 -7.85 8.97 18.34
C ALA A 130 -6.73 9.98 18.09
N VAL A 131 -5.49 9.63 18.46
CA VAL A 131 -4.32 10.50 18.34
C VAL A 131 -3.26 9.79 17.53
N ARG A 132 -2.85 10.43 16.44
CA ARG A 132 -1.77 9.97 15.56
C ARG A 132 -0.86 11.15 15.30
N ILE A 133 0.41 11.02 15.66
CA ILE A 133 1.43 12.07 15.46
C ILE A 133 2.34 11.60 14.33
N PRO A 134 2.27 12.20 13.12
CA PRO A 134 3.11 11.81 12.00
C PRO A 134 4.60 12.04 12.32
N LEU A 135 5.42 11.01 12.12
CA LEU A 135 6.87 11.07 12.22
C LEU A 135 7.51 11.52 10.89
N LYS A 136 6.87 11.15 9.79
CA LYS A 136 7.21 11.60 8.44
C LYS A 136 5.93 11.80 7.66
N ARG A 137 5.96 12.76 6.74
CA ARG A 137 4.91 13.01 5.75
C ARG A 137 5.57 12.94 4.39
N ALA A 138 5.14 12.00 3.56
CA ALA A 138 5.71 11.84 2.23
C ALA A 138 4.65 11.33 1.26
N GLY A 139 4.75 11.78 0.03
CA GLY A 139 4.07 11.19 -1.10
C GLY A 139 4.83 11.43 -2.40
N ILE A 140 4.57 10.62 -3.40
CA ILE A 140 5.12 10.77 -4.74
C ILE A 140 4.00 10.52 -5.74
N PHE A 141 3.84 11.42 -6.69
CA PHE A 141 2.93 11.24 -7.82
C PHE A 141 3.71 11.30 -9.13
N HIS A 142 3.84 10.17 -9.80
CA HIS A 142 4.31 10.10 -11.18
C HIS A 142 3.13 10.42 -12.09
N ASP A 143 3.12 11.62 -12.63
CA ASP A 143 2.04 12.16 -13.44
C ASP A 143 2.34 11.97 -14.92
N ARG A 144 1.70 10.99 -15.55
CA ARG A 144 1.94 10.72 -16.96
C ARG A 144 1.35 11.80 -17.87
N LYS A 145 0.18 12.35 -17.53
CA LYS A 145 -0.48 13.40 -18.34
C LYS A 145 0.37 14.66 -18.40
N ARG A 146 1.05 15.02 -17.32
CA ARG A 146 1.98 16.16 -17.26
C ARG A 146 3.42 15.78 -17.65
N GLY A 147 3.74 14.48 -17.69
CA GLY A 147 5.08 13.99 -18.01
C GLY A 147 6.11 14.31 -16.93
N MET A 148 5.69 14.42 -15.67
CA MET A 148 6.56 14.83 -14.56
C MET A 148 6.30 14.02 -13.28
N THR A 149 7.15 14.22 -12.27
CA THR A 149 6.99 13.62 -10.94
C THR A 149 6.87 14.71 -9.89
N HIS A 150 5.83 14.63 -9.08
CA HIS A 150 5.61 15.50 -7.92
C HIS A 150 6.08 14.76 -6.66
N GLU A 151 7.05 15.34 -5.95
CA GLU A 151 7.37 14.92 -4.60
C GLU A 151 6.57 15.78 -3.62
N PHE A 152 5.87 15.13 -2.69
CA PHE A 152 5.06 15.77 -1.66
C PHE A 152 5.77 15.67 -0.32
N ASP A 153 5.94 16.81 0.34
CA ASP A 153 6.51 16.95 1.68
C ASP A 153 5.42 16.98 2.77
N ASN A 154 4.14 17.01 2.36
CA ASN A 154 3.00 16.95 3.24
C ASN A 154 2.07 15.78 2.90
N CYS A 155 1.50 15.17 3.96
CA CYS A 155 0.64 14.00 3.89
C CYS A 155 -0.26 13.97 5.13
N GLU A 156 -1.56 13.75 4.92
CA GLU A 156 -2.55 13.53 5.96
C GLU A 156 -3.43 12.35 5.59
N VAL A 157 -3.67 11.47 6.56
CA VAL A 157 -4.56 10.31 6.43
C VAL A 157 -5.56 10.31 7.59
N ASP A 158 -6.83 10.54 7.26
CA ASP A 158 -7.94 10.38 8.20
C ASP A 158 -8.60 9.02 7.97
N VAL A 159 -8.95 8.33 9.05
CA VAL A 159 -9.60 7.01 9.00
C VAL A 159 -10.97 7.12 9.65
N ARG A 160 -12.00 6.59 8.98
CA ARG A 160 -13.39 6.56 9.45
C ARG A 160 -13.97 5.19 9.22
N LYS A 161 -15.00 4.82 9.97
CA LYS A 161 -15.76 3.60 9.70
C LYS A 161 -16.46 3.69 8.34
N SER A 162 -16.66 2.54 7.70
CA SER A 162 -17.40 2.44 6.44
C SER A 162 -18.74 3.15 6.52
N ASP A 163 -19.00 4.01 5.54
CA ASP A 163 -20.27 4.68 5.34
C ASP A 163 -21.35 3.76 4.74
N GLN A 164 -20.94 2.64 4.13
CA GLN A 164 -21.83 1.60 3.58
C GLN A 164 -22.00 0.41 4.52
N GLY A 165 -21.36 0.43 5.69
CA GLY A 165 -21.43 -0.67 6.66
C GLY A 165 -20.77 -1.96 6.19
N LEU A 166 -19.84 -1.89 5.23
CA LEU A 166 -19.10 -3.07 4.75
C LEU A 166 -18.28 -3.68 5.88
N LEU A 167 -18.24 -5.01 5.93
CA LEU A 167 -17.56 -5.79 6.96
C LEU A 167 -16.45 -6.63 6.34
N ASP A 168 -15.40 -6.90 7.12
CA ASP A 168 -14.39 -7.91 6.77
C ASP A 168 -14.88 -9.34 7.12
N SER A 169 -14.03 -10.33 6.86
CA SER A 169 -14.33 -11.75 7.11
C SER A 169 -14.62 -12.09 8.57
N ASP A 170 -14.19 -11.25 9.52
CA ASP A 170 -14.39 -11.45 10.96
C ASP A 170 -15.53 -10.59 11.52
N GLY A 171 -16.23 -9.87 10.65
CA GLY A 171 -17.38 -9.03 11.01
C GLY A 171 -17.00 -7.65 11.53
N ASP A 172 -15.75 -7.22 11.39
CA ASP A 172 -15.34 -5.85 11.72
C ASP A 172 -15.66 -4.89 10.57
N LEU A 173 -16.08 -3.67 10.88
CA LEU A 173 -16.33 -2.64 9.86
C LEU A 173 -15.07 -2.34 9.05
N LEU A 174 -15.18 -2.26 7.73
CA LEU A 174 -14.07 -1.80 6.90
C LEU A 174 -13.84 -0.29 7.06
N PRO A 175 -12.60 0.20 6.89
CA PRO A 175 -12.31 1.62 6.94
C PRO A 175 -12.63 2.34 5.63
N ASN A 176 -12.98 3.61 5.77
CA ASN A 176 -12.84 4.60 4.72
C ASN A 176 -11.65 5.48 5.07
N PHE A 177 -10.86 5.86 4.08
CA PHE A 177 -9.73 6.76 4.27
C PHE A 177 -9.96 8.06 3.49
N ARG A 178 -9.55 9.17 4.08
CA ARG A 178 -9.33 10.43 3.39
C ARG A 178 -7.84 10.70 3.36
N ILE A 179 -7.27 10.76 2.18
CA ILE A 179 -5.85 10.99 1.95
C ILE A 179 -5.68 12.37 1.31
N ARG A 180 -4.73 13.14 1.82
CA ARG A 180 -4.28 14.38 1.21
C ARG A 180 -2.77 14.39 1.17
N VAL A 181 -2.19 14.59 0.00
CA VAL A 181 -0.76 14.83 -0.19
C VAL A 181 -0.57 16.11 -0.98
N TRP A 182 0.42 16.92 -0.62
CA TRP A 182 0.66 18.18 -1.30
C TRP A 182 2.08 18.68 -1.10
N ASN A 183 2.45 19.63 -1.95
CA ASN A 183 3.58 20.54 -1.83
C ASN A 183 3.08 21.96 -2.18
N ASP A 184 3.99 22.89 -2.44
CA ASP A 184 3.63 24.28 -2.75
C ASP A 184 2.91 24.48 -4.08
N SER A 185 3.09 23.59 -5.07
CA SER A 185 2.57 23.76 -6.44
C SER A 185 1.47 22.77 -6.82
N SER A 186 1.30 21.69 -6.06
CA SER A 186 0.42 20.59 -6.42
C SER A 186 -0.16 19.87 -5.21
N ARG A 187 -1.40 19.38 -5.36
CA ARG A 187 -2.13 18.65 -4.32
C ARG A 187 -2.92 17.50 -4.92
N VAL A 188 -2.88 16.35 -4.27
CA VAL A 188 -3.81 15.23 -4.52
C VAL A 188 -4.64 14.98 -3.27
N SER A 189 -5.96 14.88 -3.44
CA SER A 189 -6.92 14.57 -2.38
C SER A 189 -7.82 13.43 -2.83
N MET A 190 -7.99 12.43 -1.97
CA MET A 190 -8.81 11.25 -2.26
C MET A 190 -9.66 10.87 -1.06
N ASP A 191 -10.91 10.49 -1.33
CA ASP A 191 -11.72 9.72 -0.40
C ASP A 191 -11.89 8.30 -0.99
N ILE A 192 -11.46 7.30 -0.22
CA ILE A 192 -11.45 5.89 -0.63
C ILE A 192 -12.27 5.03 0.35
N ARG A 193 -12.87 3.98 -0.19
CA ARG A 193 -13.66 2.99 0.56
C ARG A 193 -13.01 1.63 0.41
N SER A 194 -12.61 1.03 1.53
CA SER A 194 -12.10 -0.34 1.51
C SER A 194 -13.22 -1.33 1.19
N VAL A 195 -12.93 -2.28 0.31
CA VAL A 195 -13.88 -3.33 -0.12
C VAL A 195 -13.55 -4.68 0.48
N SER A 196 -12.32 -4.84 0.96
CA SER A 196 -11.85 -6.05 1.64
C SER A 196 -10.71 -5.71 2.59
N ARG A 197 -10.26 -6.71 3.35
CA ARG A 197 -9.12 -6.63 4.26
C ARG A 197 -8.32 -7.92 4.19
N ALA A 198 -7.02 -7.79 3.95
CA ALA A 198 -6.06 -8.84 4.25
C ALA A 198 -5.23 -8.42 5.47
N ARG A 199 -4.84 -9.38 6.31
CA ARG A 199 -4.06 -9.09 7.52
C ARG A 199 -3.05 -10.16 7.85
N TRP A 200 -1.97 -9.72 8.48
CA TRP A 200 -0.89 -10.56 8.97
C TRP A 200 -0.46 -10.09 10.36
N THR A 201 -0.21 -11.04 11.24
CA THR A 201 0.32 -10.79 12.58
C THR A 201 1.72 -11.37 12.68
N PHE A 202 2.66 -10.55 13.12
CA PHE A 202 4.03 -10.96 13.38
C PHE A 202 4.26 -10.92 14.88
N ASP A 203 4.41 -12.10 15.48
CA ASP A 203 4.68 -12.27 16.90
C ASP A 203 6.09 -12.84 17.09
N GLN A 204 6.97 -12.05 17.68
CA GLN A 204 8.33 -12.46 18.02
C GLN A 204 8.50 -12.48 19.54
N PRO A 205 8.78 -13.65 20.15
CA PRO A 205 9.16 -13.71 21.56
C PRO A 205 10.42 -12.89 21.81
N THR A 206 10.38 -11.99 22.79
CA THR A 206 11.53 -11.21 23.23
C THR A 206 11.92 -11.59 24.67
N ARG A 207 12.95 -10.93 25.20
CA ARG A 207 13.48 -11.23 26.54
C ARG A 207 12.42 -10.97 27.62
N MET A 208 12.48 -11.75 28.70
CA MET A 208 11.59 -11.61 29.88
C MET A 208 10.09 -11.86 29.61
N GLY A 209 9.75 -12.66 28.60
CA GLY A 209 8.35 -13.03 28.32
C GLY A 209 7.54 -11.91 27.67
N LEU A 210 8.20 -10.84 27.21
CA LEU A 210 7.60 -9.85 26.35
C LEU A 210 7.45 -10.43 24.93
N VAL A 211 6.41 -9.99 24.23
CA VAL A 211 6.16 -10.34 22.83
C VAL A 211 6.12 -9.04 22.05
N SER A 212 7.00 -8.98 21.06
CA SER A 212 7.05 -8.00 19.98
C SER A 212 5.94 -8.38 18.99
N HIS A 213 5.04 -7.45 18.72
CA HIS A 213 3.82 -7.74 17.94
C HIS A 213 3.61 -6.64 16.92
N LEU A 214 3.36 -7.02 15.67
CA LEU A 214 2.93 -6.12 14.62
C LEU A 214 1.72 -6.74 13.90
N THR A 215 0.64 -5.99 13.78
CA THR A 215 -0.43 -6.28 12.83
C THR A 215 -0.23 -5.41 11.60
N TYR A 216 -0.14 -6.04 10.44
CA TYR A 216 -0.08 -5.41 9.14
C TYR A 216 -1.40 -5.69 8.41
N ASN A 217 -2.04 -4.64 7.91
CA ASN A 217 -3.33 -4.75 7.24
C ASN A 217 -3.25 -4.06 5.89
N GLU A 218 -3.77 -4.76 4.89
CA GLU A 218 -3.97 -4.25 3.55
C GLU A 218 -5.46 -4.15 3.25
N TYR A 219 -5.82 -3.07 2.58
CA TYR A 219 -7.18 -2.74 2.24
C TYR A 219 -7.25 -2.36 0.76
N PRO A 220 -7.57 -3.33 -0.12
CA PRO A 220 -8.05 -3.02 -1.45
C PRO A 220 -9.23 -2.05 -1.36
N PHE A 221 -9.25 -1.04 -2.22
CA PHE A 221 -10.24 0.03 -2.14
C PHE A 221 -10.79 0.45 -3.50
N GLU A 222 -11.95 1.11 -3.42
CA GLU A 222 -12.51 1.92 -4.50
C GLU A 222 -12.29 3.40 -4.18
N VAL A 223 -11.91 4.17 -5.20
CA VAL A 223 -11.84 5.64 -5.09
C VAL A 223 -13.20 6.22 -5.47
N PHE A 224 -13.85 6.91 -4.55
CA PHE A 224 -15.16 7.55 -4.82
C PHE A 224 -15.08 9.07 -4.86
N ARG A 225 -13.92 9.64 -4.47
CA ARG A 225 -13.59 11.05 -4.72
C ARG A 225 -12.11 11.17 -5.02
N LEU A 226 -11.77 11.90 -6.09
CA LEU A 226 -10.41 12.27 -6.45
C LEU A 226 -10.40 13.74 -6.86
N GLN A 227 -9.37 14.45 -6.41
CA GLN A 227 -9.03 15.77 -6.90
C GLN A 227 -7.50 15.89 -6.97
N ILE A 228 -6.98 16.10 -8.16
CA ILE A 228 -5.58 16.41 -8.43
C ILE A 228 -5.56 17.86 -8.91
N GLU A 229 -4.83 18.72 -8.23
CA GLU A 229 -4.77 20.16 -8.49
C GLU A 229 -3.31 20.55 -8.72
N ASP A 230 -3.04 21.22 -9.83
CA ASP A 230 -1.75 21.75 -10.24
C ASP A 230 -1.93 23.11 -10.95
N GLU A 231 -0.83 23.75 -11.37
CA GLU A 231 -0.86 25.04 -12.07
C GLU A 231 -1.66 25.02 -13.39
N GLU A 232 -1.80 23.84 -14.00
CA GLU A 232 -2.51 23.65 -15.27
C GLU A 232 -4.00 23.30 -15.05
N GLY A 233 -4.45 23.14 -13.80
CA GLY A 233 -5.86 23.03 -13.44
C GLY A 233 -6.19 21.88 -12.49
N ILE A 234 -7.44 21.42 -12.54
CA ILE A 234 -7.99 20.39 -11.66
C ILE A 234 -8.41 19.18 -12.50
N ARG A 235 -7.96 17.99 -12.08
CA ARG A 235 -8.42 16.68 -12.56
C ARG A 235 -9.17 15.94 -11.45
N THR A 236 -10.15 15.15 -11.83
CA THR A 236 -11.04 14.40 -10.95
C THR A 236 -11.18 12.96 -11.42
N LEU A 237 -12.04 12.17 -10.77
CA LEU A 237 -12.30 10.78 -11.18
C LEU A 237 -12.76 10.65 -12.63
N SER A 238 -13.52 11.61 -13.17
CA SER A 238 -14.02 11.53 -14.55
C SER A 238 -12.95 11.71 -15.61
N ASP A 239 -11.73 12.10 -15.22
CA ASP A 239 -10.59 12.25 -16.13
C ASP A 239 -9.83 10.94 -16.37
N TYR A 240 -10.26 9.84 -15.74
CA TYR A 240 -9.62 8.52 -15.77
C TYR A 240 -10.67 7.43 -15.97
N ASP A 241 -10.40 6.43 -16.82
CA ASP A 241 -11.34 5.32 -17.03
C ASP A 241 -11.44 4.43 -15.79
N TRP A 242 -10.32 4.28 -15.07
CA TRP A 242 -10.26 3.57 -13.81
C TRP A 242 -9.15 4.09 -12.91
N VAL A 243 -9.35 3.91 -11.60
CA VAL A 243 -8.39 4.25 -10.54
C VAL A 243 -8.47 3.17 -9.47
N HIS A 244 -7.39 2.40 -9.30
CA HIS A 244 -7.35 1.25 -8.40
C HIS A 244 -6.15 1.34 -7.46
N GLY A 245 -6.27 0.73 -6.27
CA GLY A 245 -5.17 0.78 -5.33
C GLY A 245 -5.40 -0.03 -4.07
N ASN A 246 -4.41 0.08 -3.19
CA ASN A 246 -4.38 -0.56 -1.89
C ASN A 246 -3.90 0.45 -0.84
N ALA A 247 -4.56 0.47 0.30
CA ALA A 247 -4.16 1.26 1.46
C ALA A 247 -3.80 0.33 2.60
N GLU A 248 -2.80 0.72 3.37
CA GLU A 248 -2.32 0.00 4.53
C GLU A 248 -2.53 0.78 5.82
N HIS A 249 -2.78 0.03 6.88
CA HIS A 249 -2.63 0.53 8.24
C HIS A 249 -1.99 -0.55 9.10
N SER A 250 -0.80 -0.31 9.60
CA SER A 250 -0.16 -1.18 10.57
C SER A 250 -0.32 -0.64 11.99
N TRP A 251 -0.31 -1.54 12.98
CA TRP A 251 -0.21 -1.17 14.38
C TRP A 251 0.52 -2.24 15.20
N GLY A 252 0.80 -1.90 16.46
CA GLY A 252 1.74 -2.66 17.27
C GLY A 252 3.15 -2.07 17.18
N PHE A 253 4.12 -2.84 17.63
CA PHE A 253 5.52 -2.47 17.65
C PHE A 253 6.39 -3.71 17.52
N LEU A 254 7.08 -3.81 16.38
CA LEU A 254 8.17 -4.75 16.20
C LEU A 254 9.43 -4.16 16.86
N HIS A 255 10.14 -4.92 17.68
CA HIS A 255 11.43 -4.62 18.32
C HIS A 255 12.21 -5.90 18.63
#